data_AF-A0A2N0X077-F1
#
_entry.id   AF-A0A2N0X077-F1
#
_cell.length_a   1.000
_cell.length_b   1.000
_cell.length_c   1.000
_cell.angle_alpha   90.00
_cell.angle_beta   90.00
_cell.angle_gamma   90.00
#
_symmetry.space_group_name_H-M   'P 1'
#
loop_
_entity.id
_entity.type
_entity.pdbx_description
1 polymer ?
#
loop_
_entity_poly.entity_id
_entity_poly.type
_entity_poly.pdbx_seq_one_letter_code
_entity_poly.pdbx_strand_id
1 'polypeptide(L)'
;MTIKQQGFTLIELVIVIIILAAIGIATSSYIATGVNIYTGISERDKEINSTRFVMERLRRDILNALPNSLKVSPDGQCLTFTPIIKSTIYGYSFPISPLVSSSGSITTIDNYSVVTGDKAVVYLLDESELITEKVQVISGLTDETISFATPISFPLGSPSKRLYIIRDSKSYFFNSLDELILADDCNVTGSIMANNITGTFSVIAPTLQRNGLAKVTFNLDFDGLEAPIEQTLHVNNVP
;
A
#
# COMPACT_ATOMS: atom_id res chain seq x y z
N MET A 1 -60.22 -60.13 7.34
CA MET A 1 -60.61 -58.72 7.15
C MET A 1 -59.78 -58.19 5.99
N THR A 2 -60.32 -58.27 4.77
CA THR A 2 -59.60 -57.91 3.55
C THR A 2 -59.74 -56.42 3.30
N ILE A 3 -58.61 -55.71 3.36
CA ILE A 3 -58.56 -54.28 3.08
C ILE A 3 -58.77 -54.12 1.56
N LYS A 4 -59.90 -53.53 1.15
CA LYS A 4 -60.13 -53.13 -0.25
C LYS A 4 -59.13 -52.01 -0.58
N GLN A 5 -58.17 -52.29 -1.47
CA GLN A 5 -57.35 -51.23 -2.06
C GLN A 5 -58.25 -50.33 -2.90
N GLN A 6 -58.42 -49.08 -2.46
CA GLN A 6 -59.08 -48.03 -3.24
C GLN A 6 -58.05 -47.50 -4.25
N GLY A 7 -58.33 -47.65 -5.54
CA GLY A 7 -57.49 -47.10 -6.60
C GLY A 7 -57.66 -45.59 -6.71
N PHE A 8 -56.58 -44.88 -7.07
CA PHE A 8 -56.58 -43.44 -7.33
C PHE A 8 -57.47 -43.11 -8.54
N THR A 9 -58.21 -42.01 -8.46
CA THR A 9 -59.00 -41.52 -9.58
C THR A 9 -58.12 -40.73 -10.56
N LEU A 10 -58.48 -40.70 -11.85
CA LEU A 10 -57.72 -39.95 -12.86
C LEU A 10 -57.63 -38.46 -12.51
N ILE A 11 -58.70 -37.89 -11.95
CA ILE A 11 -58.73 -36.48 -11.53
C ILE A 11 -57.76 -36.20 -10.38
N GLU A 12 -57.62 -37.15 -9.45
CA GLU A 12 -56.70 -37.03 -8.31
C GLU A 12 -55.24 -37.02 -8.77
N LEU A 13 -54.88 -37.86 -9.74
CA LEU A 13 -53.54 -37.87 -10.33
C LEU A 13 -53.23 -36.58 -11.10
N VAL A 14 -54.21 -36.03 -11.84
CA VAL A 14 -54.03 -34.76 -12.56
C VAL A 14 -53.79 -33.59 -11.59
N ILE A 15 -54.57 -33.50 -10.52
CA ILE A 15 -54.42 -32.45 -9.51
C ILE A 15 -53.06 -32.54 -8.83
N VAL A 16 -52.59 -33.75 -8.48
CA VAL A 16 -51.27 -33.95 -7.87
C VAL A 16 -50.14 -33.47 -8.79
N ILE A 17 -50.19 -33.78 -10.09
CA ILE A 17 -49.16 -33.34 -11.04
C ILE A 17 -49.14 -31.81 -11.15
N ILE A 18 -50.31 -31.17 -11.19
CA ILE A 18 -50.40 -29.70 -11.25
C ILE A 18 -49.81 -29.06 -9.99
N ILE A 19 -50.16 -29.58 -8.81
CA ILE A 19 -49.63 -29.06 -7.54
C ILE A 19 -48.13 -29.25 -7.45
N LEU A 20 -47.61 -30.43 -7.81
CA LEU A 20 -46.17 -30.71 -7.82
C LEU A 20 -45.43 -29.81 -8.81
N ALA A 21 -45.99 -29.55 -9.98
CA ALA A 21 -45.41 -28.63 -10.95
C ALA A 21 -45.35 -27.19 -10.40
N ALA A 22 -46.44 -26.70 -9.81
CA ALA A 22 -46.49 -25.35 -9.24
C ALA A 22 -45.48 -25.17 -8.09
N ILE A 23 -45.41 -26.14 -7.17
CA ILE A 23 -44.45 -26.11 -6.05
C ILE A 23 -43.01 -26.26 -6.57
N GLY A 24 -42.78 -27.14 -7.55
CA GLY A 24 -41.46 -27.35 -8.14
C GLY A 24 -40.92 -26.06 -8.79
N ILE A 25 -41.76 -25.32 -9.51
CA ILE A 25 -41.38 -24.03 -10.11
C ILE A 25 -41.07 -23.00 -9.01
N ALA A 26 -41.95 -22.87 -8.01
CA ALA A 26 -41.78 -21.89 -6.92
C ALA A 26 -40.48 -22.14 -6.13
N THR A 27 -40.25 -23.39 -5.71
CA THR A 27 -39.05 -23.78 -4.96
C THR A 27 -37.77 -23.59 -5.76
N SER A 28 -37.79 -23.96 -7.05
CA SER A 28 -36.63 -23.76 -7.94
C SER A 28 -36.29 -22.27 -8.10
N SER A 29 -37.30 -21.41 -8.26
CA SER A 29 -37.09 -19.96 -8.38
C SER A 29 -36.50 -19.36 -7.09
N TYR A 30 -36.95 -19.85 -5.93
CA TYR A 30 -36.46 -19.39 -4.64
C TYR A 30 -35.00 -19.79 -4.41
N ILE A 31 -34.64 -21.03 -4.74
CA ILE A 31 -33.26 -21.52 -4.66
C ILE A 31 -32.35 -20.71 -5.60
N ALA A 32 -32.76 -20.50 -6.86
CA ALA A 32 -31.98 -19.73 -7.83
C ALA A 32 -31.74 -18.30 -7.33
N THR A 33 -32.76 -17.65 -6.77
CA THR A 33 -32.65 -16.32 -6.18
C THR A 33 -31.69 -16.32 -4.98
N GLY A 34 -31.79 -17.32 -4.10
CA GLY A 34 -30.89 -17.46 -2.95
C GLY A 34 -29.42 -17.63 -3.35
N VAL A 35 -29.16 -18.43 -4.40
CA VAL A 35 -27.80 -18.60 -4.94
C VAL A 35 -27.26 -17.29 -5.51
N ASN A 36 -28.05 -16.57 -6.32
CA ASN A 36 -27.63 -15.30 -6.90
C ASN A 36 -27.33 -14.22 -5.85
N ILE A 37 -28.13 -14.15 -4.79
CA ILE A 37 -27.88 -13.24 -3.66
C ILE A 37 -26.57 -13.60 -2.98
N TYR A 38 -26.35 -14.89 -2.73
CA TYR A 38 -25.13 -15.36 -2.08
C TYR A 38 -23.88 -15.05 -2.90
N THR A 39 -23.89 -15.27 -4.22
CA THR A 39 -22.76 -14.96 -5.10
C THR A 39 -22.47 -13.45 -5.13
N GLY A 40 -23.50 -12.61 -5.20
CA GLY A 40 -23.32 -11.16 -5.17
C GLY A 40 -22.72 -10.64 -3.85
N ILE A 41 -23.15 -11.20 -2.71
CA ILE A 41 -22.54 -10.88 -1.40
C ILE A 41 -21.08 -11.33 -1.38
N SER A 42 -20.78 -12.54 -1.87
CA SER A 42 -19.43 -13.07 -1.89
C SER A 42 -18.47 -12.24 -2.74
N GLU A 43 -18.91 -11.74 -3.91
CA GLU A 43 -18.10 -10.89 -4.78
C GLU A 43 -17.82 -9.54 -4.12
N ARG A 44 -18.85 -8.93 -3.53
CA ARG A 44 -18.73 -7.65 -2.80
C ARG A 44 -17.82 -7.76 -1.58
N ASP A 45 -17.93 -8.85 -0.81
CA ASP A 45 -17.07 -9.10 0.34
C ASP A 45 -15.60 -9.22 -0.09
N LYS A 46 -15.32 -9.83 -1.24
CA LYS A 46 -13.95 -9.94 -1.78
C LYS A 46 -13.36 -8.56 -2.09
N GLU A 47 -14.13 -7.66 -2.73
CA GLU A 47 -13.67 -6.31 -3.07
C GLU A 47 -13.45 -5.43 -1.83
N ILE A 48 -14.37 -5.48 -0.86
CA ILE A 48 -14.24 -4.76 0.41
C ILE A 48 -12.99 -5.24 1.16
N ASN A 49 -12.75 -6.55 1.20
CA ASN A 49 -11.58 -7.12 1.88
C ASN A 49 -10.27 -6.75 1.18
N SER A 50 -10.25 -6.76 -0.16
CA SER A 50 -9.10 -6.29 -0.95
C SER A 50 -8.78 -4.83 -0.63
N THR A 51 -9.80 -3.96 -0.56
CA THR A 51 -9.60 -2.56 -0.20
C THR A 51 -9.04 -2.41 1.22
N ARG A 52 -9.63 -3.07 2.22
CA ARG A 52 -9.13 -3.02 3.61
C ARG A 52 -7.67 -3.45 3.71
N PHE A 53 -7.30 -4.52 3.00
CA PHE A 53 -5.91 -4.97 2.96
C PHE A 53 -4.97 -3.90 2.37
N VAL A 54 -5.38 -3.28 1.27
CA VAL A 54 -4.62 -2.21 0.61
C VAL A 54 -4.46 -1.00 1.51
N MET A 55 -5.52 -0.58 2.21
CA MET A 55 -5.45 0.54 3.15
C MET A 55 -4.38 0.29 4.22
N GLU A 56 -4.40 -0.90 4.83
CA GLU A 56 -3.45 -1.21 5.90
C GLU A 56 -2.02 -1.39 5.38
N ARG A 57 -1.87 -1.94 4.18
CA ARG A 57 -0.57 -2.02 3.54
C ARG A 57 -0.03 -0.62 3.21
N LEU A 58 -0.83 0.23 2.58
CA LEU A 58 -0.43 1.60 2.26
C LEU A 58 -0.05 2.37 3.52
N ARG A 59 -0.87 2.29 4.58
CA ARG A 59 -0.56 2.87 5.88
C ARG A 59 0.79 2.40 6.40
N ARG A 60 1.07 1.10 6.35
CA ARG A 60 2.35 0.53 6.80
C ARG A 60 3.53 1.02 5.96
N ASP A 61 3.35 1.13 4.65
CA ASP A 61 4.40 1.57 3.73
C ASP A 61 4.71 3.07 3.91
N ILE A 62 3.68 3.90 4.07
CA ILE A 62 3.83 5.34 4.36
C ILE A 62 4.42 5.61 5.75
N LEU A 63 4.07 4.81 6.76
CA LEU A 63 4.68 4.91 8.09
C LEU A 63 6.19 4.57 8.08
N ASN A 64 6.63 3.75 7.14
CA ASN A 64 8.05 3.41 6.94
C ASN A 64 8.69 4.19 5.79
N ALA A 65 8.04 5.24 5.29
CA ALA A 65 8.62 6.11 4.28
C ALA A 65 9.69 7.01 4.91
N LEU A 66 10.72 7.32 4.13
CA LEU A 66 11.74 8.29 4.49
C LEU A 66 11.08 9.66 4.72
N PRO A 67 11.41 10.36 5.82
CA PRO A 67 10.91 11.70 6.09
C PRO A 67 11.08 12.61 4.86
N ASN A 68 10.05 13.39 4.55
CA ASN A 68 10.06 14.33 3.42
C ASN A 68 10.27 13.73 2.02
N SER A 69 10.14 12.41 1.86
CA SER A 69 10.30 11.75 0.55
C SER A 69 9.01 11.56 -0.24
N LEU A 70 7.86 11.91 0.34
CA LEU A 70 6.57 11.72 -0.32
C LEU A 70 6.37 12.78 -1.40
N LYS A 71 5.93 12.33 -2.57
CA LYS A 71 5.59 13.17 -3.71
C LYS A 71 4.26 12.69 -4.28
N VAL A 72 3.41 13.64 -4.66
CA VAL A 72 2.17 13.33 -5.38
C VAL A 72 2.22 14.00 -6.74
N SER A 73 1.76 13.29 -7.77
CA SER A 73 1.65 13.84 -9.12
C SER A 73 0.62 14.99 -9.18
N PRO A 74 0.73 15.94 -10.12
CA PRO A 74 -0.18 17.10 -10.19
C PRO A 74 -1.66 16.74 -10.35
N ASP A 75 -1.96 15.59 -10.95
CA ASP A 75 -3.31 15.04 -11.13
C ASP A 75 -3.82 14.26 -9.90
N GLY A 76 -2.98 14.10 -8.86
CA GLY A 76 -3.30 13.34 -7.66
C GLY A 76 -3.40 11.82 -7.87
N GLN A 77 -3.03 11.30 -9.04
CA GLN A 77 -3.23 9.88 -9.38
C GLN A 77 -2.07 8.98 -8.96
N CYS A 78 -0.91 9.54 -8.64
CA CYS A 78 0.27 8.80 -8.22
C CYS A 78 0.90 9.39 -6.95
N LEU A 79 1.17 8.52 -5.98
CA LEU A 79 1.90 8.79 -4.76
C LEU A 79 3.22 8.02 -4.79
N THR A 80 4.33 8.74 -4.83
CA THR A 80 5.69 8.20 -4.74
C THR A 80 6.25 8.43 -3.34
N PHE A 81 6.96 7.44 -2.82
CA PHE A 81 7.62 7.50 -1.52
C PHE A 81 8.88 6.63 -1.53
N THR A 82 9.80 6.89 -0.60
CA THR A 82 11.04 6.11 -0.51
C THR A 82 11.05 5.27 0.77
N PRO A 83 10.96 3.93 0.69
CA PRO A 83 10.95 3.08 1.89
C PRO A 83 12.28 3.12 2.65
N ILE A 84 12.22 3.19 3.97
CA ILE A 84 13.37 3.00 4.86
C ILE A 84 13.64 1.50 5.01
N ILE A 85 14.87 1.07 4.74
CA ILE A 85 15.33 -0.30 5.00
C ILE A 85 15.82 -0.43 6.44
N LYS A 86 16.67 0.50 6.87
CA LYS A 86 17.22 0.60 8.23
C LYS A 86 17.47 2.06 8.60
N SER A 87 17.53 2.33 9.90
CA SER A 87 17.95 3.62 10.44
C SER A 87 19.02 3.40 11.50
N THR A 88 20.00 4.29 11.56
CA THR A 88 21.06 4.28 12.58
C THR A 88 21.41 5.71 13.00
N ILE A 89 22.30 5.83 13.97
CA ILE A 89 22.86 7.10 14.44
C ILE A 89 24.33 7.13 14.01
N TYR A 90 24.77 8.26 13.45
CA TYR A 90 26.17 8.44 13.06
C TYR A 90 27.01 9.10 14.17
N GLY A 91 28.28 8.71 14.21
CA GLY A 91 29.28 9.18 15.16
C GLY A 91 29.96 10.48 14.75
N TYR A 92 30.95 10.92 15.53
CA TYR A 92 31.66 12.17 15.28
C TYR A 92 32.55 12.15 14.02
N SER A 93 33.05 10.97 13.63
CA SER A 93 33.90 10.79 12.44
C SER A 93 33.11 10.62 11.14
N PHE A 94 31.79 10.81 11.16
CA PHE A 94 30.96 10.68 9.97
C PHE A 94 31.17 11.88 9.02
N PRO A 95 31.26 11.68 7.69
CA PRO A 95 31.62 12.73 6.73
C PRO A 95 30.50 13.76 6.52
N ILE A 96 30.30 14.65 7.50
CA ILE A 96 29.45 15.84 7.39
C ILE A 96 30.35 17.05 7.12
N SER A 97 29.95 17.93 6.20
CA SER A 97 30.68 19.14 5.84
C SER A 97 31.16 19.92 7.09
N PRO A 98 32.45 20.31 7.16
CA PRO A 98 33.46 20.26 6.09
C PRO A 98 34.27 18.95 5.99
N LEU A 99 33.92 17.91 6.75
CA LEU A 99 34.67 16.64 6.74
C LEU A 99 34.40 15.84 5.47
N VAL A 100 35.48 15.36 4.83
CA VAL A 100 35.45 14.51 3.64
C VAL A 100 36.08 13.16 3.98
N SER A 101 35.36 12.06 3.75
CA SER A 101 35.86 10.71 4.01
C SER A 101 35.12 9.69 3.15
N SER A 102 35.77 8.56 2.85
CA SER A 102 35.14 7.40 2.21
C SER A 102 34.51 6.44 3.21
N SER A 103 34.51 6.77 4.51
CA SER A 103 33.86 5.99 5.56
C SER A 103 33.45 6.86 6.74
N GLY A 104 32.51 6.37 7.54
CA GLY A 104 32.01 7.03 8.74
C GLY A 104 31.63 6.04 9.84
N SER A 105 31.75 6.47 11.10
CA SER A 105 31.29 5.69 12.24
C SER A 105 29.77 5.79 12.39
N ILE A 106 29.12 4.67 12.64
CA ILE A 106 27.69 4.53 12.94
C ILE A 106 27.47 3.57 14.10
N THR A 107 26.32 3.66 14.76
CA THR A 107 25.88 2.60 15.67
C THR A 107 25.61 1.31 14.90
N THR A 108 25.95 0.16 15.49
CA THR A 108 25.73 -1.17 14.92
C THR A 108 24.31 -1.36 14.43
N ILE A 109 24.16 -1.92 13.23
CA ILE A 109 22.86 -2.25 12.65
C ILE A 109 22.66 -3.76 12.69
N ASP A 110 21.73 -4.21 13.52
CA ASP A 110 21.43 -5.64 13.64
C ASP A 110 20.72 -6.17 12.39
N ASN A 111 21.13 -7.38 11.98
CA ASN A 111 20.53 -8.13 10.88
C ASN A 111 20.42 -7.30 9.60
N TYR A 112 21.51 -6.65 9.21
CA TYR A 112 21.60 -5.90 7.97
C TYR A 112 22.93 -6.18 7.27
N SER A 113 22.83 -6.55 6.00
CA SER A 113 23.96 -6.67 5.08
C SER A 113 23.69 -5.75 3.90
N VAL A 114 24.70 -4.97 3.51
CA VAL A 114 24.60 -4.06 2.37
C VAL A 114 24.34 -4.88 1.10
N VAL A 115 23.34 -4.47 0.34
CA VAL A 115 23.00 -4.97 -0.99
C VAL A 115 23.32 -3.89 -2.02
N THR A 116 23.66 -4.29 -3.25
CA THR A 116 23.87 -3.36 -4.36
C THR A 116 22.64 -2.45 -4.53
N GLY A 117 22.86 -1.14 -4.53
CA GLY A 117 21.79 -0.13 -4.64
C GLY A 117 21.35 0.48 -3.32
N ASP A 118 21.83 0.00 -2.17
CA ASP A 118 21.58 0.65 -0.88
C ASP A 118 22.25 2.03 -0.84
N LYS A 119 21.49 3.04 -0.41
CA LYS A 119 21.91 4.42 -0.31
C LYS A 119 21.73 4.91 1.12
N ALA A 120 22.67 5.71 1.59
CA ALA A 120 22.62 6.40 2.86
C ALA A 120 22.08 7.81 2.66
N VAL A 121 21.12 8.23 3.48
CA VAL A 121 20.52 9.56 3.44
C VAL A 121 20.67 10.25 4.78
N VAL A 122 21.15 11.48 4.74
CA VAL A 122 21.26 12.35 5.90
C VAL A 122 20.41 13.60 5.68
N TYR A 123 19.52 13.86 6.65
CA TYR A 123 18.81 15.12 6.80
C TYR A 123 18.11 15.64 5.52
N LEU A 124 17.24 14.79 4.96
CA LEU A 124 16.37 15.16 3.84
C LEU A 124 15.29 16.14 4.31
N LEU A 125 15.24 17.32 3.71
CA LEU A 125 14.27 18.38 4.01
C LEU A 125 13.13 18.42 2.99
N ASP A 126 13.40 18.02 1.75
CA ASP A 126 12.45 18.01 0.65
C ASP A 126 12.72 16.81 -0.28
N GLU A 127 11.69 16.36 -1.00
CA GLU A 127 11.81 15.22 -1.93
C GLU A 127 12.79 15.50 -3.07
N SER A 128 12.88 16.75 -3.52
CA SER A 128 13.83 17.15 -4.57
C SER A 128 15.30 16.95 -4.18
N GLU A 129 15.59 16.79 -2.88
CA GLU A 129 16.95 16.51 -2.40
C GLU A 129 17.38 15.05 -2.56
N LEU A 130 16.48 14.13 -2.94
CA LEU A 130 16.79 12.71 -3.15
C LEU A 130 17.81 12.44 -4.26
N ILE A 131 17.99 13.41 -5.16
CA ILE A 131 18.96 13.35 -6.27
C ILE A 131 20.24 14.16 -5.98
N THR A 132 20.41 14.66 -4.76
CA THR A 132 21.53 15.53 -4.36
C THR A 132 22.60 14.78 -3.56
N GLU A 133 23.65 15.49 -3.15
CA GLU A 133 24.74 14.98 -2.30
C GLU A 133 24.28 14.50 -0.90
N LYS A 134 23.03 14.77 -0.52
CA LYS A 134 22.41 14.21 0.69
C LYS A 134 22.12 12.70 0.61
N VAL A 135 22.23 12.11 -0.58
CA VAL A 135 22.04 10.69 -0.84
C VAL A 135 23.33 10.10 -1.41
N GLN A 136 23.88 9.07 -0.77
CA GLN A 136 25.17 8.50 -1.15
C GLN A 136 25.11 6.97 -1.20
N VAL A 137 25.65 6.37 -2.25
CA VAL A 137 25.64 4.90 -2.42
C VAL A 137 26.60 4.25 -1.43
N ILE A 138 26.11 3.26 -0.69
CA ILE A 138 26.88 2.51 0.30
C ILE A 138 27.69 1.44 -0.42
N SER A 139 29.01 1.39 -0.17
CA SER A 139 29.89 0.37 -0.74
C SER A 139 30.12 -0.82 0.19
N GLY A 140 29.93 -0.63 1.50
CA GLY A 140 30.08 -1.70 2.47
C GLY A 140 29.72 -1.28 3.89
N LEU A 141 29.52 -2.28 4.74
CA LEU A 141 29.31 -2.11 6.17
C LEU A 141 30.17 -3.15 6.89
N THR A 142 30.97 -2.70 7.85
CA THR A 142 31.78 -3.56 8.72
C THR A 142 31.64 -3.05 10.14
N ASP A 143 30.96 -3.84 10.98
CA ASP A 143 30.62 -3.49 12.37
C ASP A 143 29.96 -2.09 12.48
N GLU A 144 30.67 -1.15 13.11
CA GLU A 144 30.26 0.24 13.34
C GLU A 144 30.75 1.20 12.24
N THR A 145 31.24 0.70 11.11
CA THR A 145 31.81 1.52 10.04
C THR A 145 31.07 1.30 8.73
N ILE A 146 30.42 2.36 8.25
CA ILE A 146 29.85 2.40 6.89
C ILE A 146 30.87 2.97 5.92
N SER A 147 30.96 2.37 4.73
CA SER A 147 31.92 2.75 3.69
C SER A 147 31.21 3.20 2.42
N PHE A 148 31.86 4.10 1.68
CA PHE A 148 31.43 4.67 0.41
C PHE A 148 32.50 4.40 -0.65
N ALA A 149 32.10 4.37 -1.93
CA ALA A 149 33.02 4.05 -3.02
C ALA A 149 34.06 5.15 -3.28
N THR A 150 33.71 6.39 -2.96
CA THR A 150 34.58 7.57 -3.09
C THR A 150 34.50 8.40 -1.81
N PRO A 151 35.47 9.29 -1.55
CA PRO A 151 35.34 10.26 -0.47
C PRO A 151 34.16 11.20 -0.73
N ILE A 152 33.25 11.29 0.25
CA ILE A 152 32.03 12.09 0.19
C ILE A 152 32.00 13.11 1.34
N SER A 153 31.09 14.08 1.27
CA SER A 153 30.74 14.95 2.37
C SER A 153 29.26 15.29 2.29
N PHE A 154 28.48 14.91 3.30
CA PHE A 154 27.08 15.33 3.37
C PHE A 154 27.02 16.83 3.71
N PRO A 155 26.23 17.63 2.98
CA PRO A 155 26.25 19.08 3.13
C PRO A 155 25.73 19.57 4.48
N LEU A 156 24.85 18.80 5.12
CA LEU A 156 24.23 19.17 6.40
C LEU A 156 23.96 17.92 7.25
N GLY A 157 24.33 18.00 8.53
CA GLY A 157 24.06 16.93 9.50
C GLY A 157 22.64 17.00 10.07
N SER A 158 22.06 15.85 10.38
CA SER A 158 20.81 15.77 11.14
C SER A 158 21.03 16.22 12.59
N PRO A 159 20.15 17.07 13.18
CA PRO A 159 20.22 17.44 14.59
C PRO A 159 20.21 16.25 15.55
N SER A 160 19.52 15.16 15.17
CA SER A 160 19.42 13.91 15.93
C SER A 160 20.52 12.90 15.57
N LYS A 161 21.47 13.29 14.70
CA LYS A 161 22.53 12.46 14.12
C LYS A 161 22.01 11.19 13.43
N ARG A 162 20.79 11.25 12.87
CA ARG A 162 20.19 10.11 12.18
C ARG A 162 20.74 9.93 10.77
N LEU A 163 20.91 8.66 10.41
CA LEU A 163 21.20 8.18 9.08
C LEU A 163 20.12 7.17 8.68
N TYR A 164 19.55 7.34 7.50
CA TYR A 164 18.61 6.39 6.94
C TYR A 164 19.26 5.62 5.80
N ILE A 165 18.97 4.32 5.74
CA ILE A 165 19.35 3.46 4.62
C ILE A 165 18.09 3.22 3.80
N ILE A 166 18.18 3.53 2.51
CA ILE A 166 17.09 3.41 1.55
C ILE A 166 17.54 2.62 0.33
N ARG A 167 16.56 2.26 -0.49
CA ARG A 167 16.75 1.84 -1.88
C ARG A 167 15.96 2.77 -2.79
N ASP A 168 15.58 2.29 -3.96
CA ASP A 168 14.76 3.04 -4.89
C ASP A 168 13.35 3.27 -4.35
N SER A 169 12.76 4.36 -4.80
CA SER A 169 11.41 4.76 -4.45
C SER A 169 10.38 3.76 -4.99
N LYS A 170 9.18 3.81 -4.42
CA LYS A 170 8.02 3.05 -4.85
C LYS A 170 6.86 3.99 -5.08
N SER A 171 5.96 3.60 -5.97
CA SER A 171 4.81 4.40 -6.35
C SER A 171 3.53 3.59 -6.24
N TYR A 172 2.53 4.20 -5.61
CA TYR A 172 1.13 3.79 -5.70
C TYR A 172 0.44 4.66 -6.73
N PHE A 173 -0.24 4.06 -7.71
CA PHE A 173 -1.01 4.85 -8.67
C PHE A 173 -2.29 4.15 -9.11
N PHE A 174 -3.29 4.95 -9.46
CA PHE A 174 -4.52 4.47 -10.10
C PHE A 174 -4.31 4.45 -11.62
N ASN A 175 -4.71 3.36 -12.27
CA ASN A 175 -4.67 3.26 -13.73
C ASN A 175 -6.04 3.56 -14.36
N SER A 176 -6.11 3.54 -15.69
CA SER A 176 -7.35 3.76 -16.43
C SER A 176 -8.33 2.57 -16.42
N LEU A 177 -7.99 1.49 -15.69
CA LEU A 177 -8.82 0.29 -15.52
C LEU A 177 -9.41 0.19 -14.11
N ASP A 178 -9.38 1.29 -13.35
CA ASP A 178 -9.83 1.37 -11.96
C ASP A 178 -9.08 0.38 -11.06
N GLU A 179 -7.78 0.21 -11.28
CA GLU A 179 -6.91 -0.60 -10.44
C GLU A 179 -5.93 0.30 -9.68
N LEU A 180 -5.69 -0.04 -8.41
CA LEU A 180 -4.56 0.51 -7.68
C LEU A 180 -3.34 -0.41 -7.86
N ILE A 181 -2.24 0.15 -8.32
CA ILE A 181 -0.99 -0.57 -8.59
C ILE A 181 0.11 -0.08 -7.65
N LEU A 182 0.91 -1.02 -7.12
CA LEU A 182 2.19 -0.76 -6.48
C LEU A 182 3.33 -1.11 -7.45
N ALA A 183 4.17 -0.14 -7.79
CA ALA A 183 5.27 -0.31 -8.74
C ALA A 183 6.52 0.48 -8.35
N ASP A 184 7.56 0.39 -9.18
CA ASP A 184 8.80 1.16 -9.03
C ASP A 184 8.61 2.64 -9.40
N ASP A 185 7.67 2.95 -10.29
CA ASP A 185 7.33 4.31 -10.68
C ASP A 185 5.85 4.43 -11.09
N CYS A 186 5.35 5.63 -11.32
CA CYS A 186 4.00 5.87 -11.82
C CYS A 186 3.85 5.33 -13.24
N ASN A 187 2.69 4.75 -13.56
CA ASN A 187 2.34 4.28 -14.92
C ASN A 187 3.25 3.19 -15.50
N VAL A 188 3.96 2.43 -14.64
CA VAL A 188 4.74 1.26 -15.05
C VAL A 188 4.07 -0.03 -14.57
N THR A 189 4.44 -1.15 -15.18
CA THR A 189 3.95 -2.46 -14.75
C THR A 189 4.33 -2.72 -13.28
N GLY A 190 3.34 -3.11 -12.48
CA GLY A 190 3.52 -3.36 -11.06
C GLY A 190 2.60 -4.46 -10.56
N SER A 191 2.49 -4.54 -9.24
CA SER A 191 1.57 -5.46 -8.57
C SER A 191 0.21 -4.80 -8.40
N ILE A 192 -0.85 -5.44 -8.90
CA ILE A 192 -2.22 -4.99 -8.65
C ILE A 192 -2.54 -5.22 -7.18
N MET A 193 -2.93 -4.14 -6.51
CA MET A 193 -3.22 -4.10 -5.08
C MET A 193 -4.72 -4.27 -4.83
N ALA A 194 -5.54 -3.59 -5.63
CA ALA A 194 -6.99 -3.67 -5.63
C ALA A 194 -7.54 -3.36 -7.03
N ASN A 195 -8.71 -3.91 -7.34
CA ASN A 195 -9.47 -3.65 -8.56
C ASN A 195 -10.74 -2.86 -8.22
N ASN A 196 -11.36 -2.25 -9.23
CA ASN A 196 -12.59 -1.48 -9.10
C ASN A 196 -12.49 -0.38 -8.02
N ILE A 197 -11.35 0.32 -8.01
CA ILE A 197 -11.03 1.38 -7.06
C ILE A 197 -10.44 2.58 -7.80
N THR A 198 -11.02 3.74 -7.53
CA THR A 198 -10.48 5.03 -7.98
C THR A 198 -10.10 5.87 -6.78
N GLY A 199 -9.43 6.98 -6.99
CA GLY A 199 -9.09 7.87 -5.89
C GLY A 199 -8.15 8.98 -6.27
N THR A 200 -7.76 9.71 -5.24
CA THR A 200 -6.74 10.76 -5.33
C THR A 200 -5.87 10.76 -4.09
N PHE A 201 -4.59 11.02 -4.29
CA PHE A 201 -3.61 11.25 -3.25
C PHE A 201 -3.45 12.75 -3.03
N SER A 202 -3.18 13.14 -1.79
CA SER A 202 -2.78 14.51 -1.45
C SER A 202 -1.79 14.48 -0.30
N VAL A 203 -0.71 15.25 -0.39
CA VAL A 203 0.30 15.32 0.67
C VAL A 203 0.43 16.76 1.11
N ILE A 204 0.35 16.97 2.42
CA ILE A 204 0.61 18.25 3.05
C ILE A 204 2.00 18.16 3.68
N ALA A 205 2.91 18.98 3.16
CA ALA A 205 4.28 19.07 3.65
C ALA A 205 4.30 19.38 5.17
N PRO A 206 5.29 18.86 5.91
CA PRO A 206 5.47 19.19 7.31
C PRO A 206 5.83 20.67 7.49
N THR A 207 5.66 21.12 8.72
CA THR A 207 6.19 22.40 9.20
C THR A 207 7.02 22.13 10.45
N LEU A 208 7.78 23.11 10.93
CA LEU A 208 8.54 23.00 12.18
C LEU A 208 7.67 22.69 13.41
N GLN A 209 6.36 22.91 13.33
CA GLN A 209 5.40 22.73 14.42
C GLN A 209 4.45 21.54 14.20
N ARG A 210 4.47 20.91 13.02
CA ARG A 210 3.54 19.85 12.65
C ARG A 210 4.20 18.83 11.73
N ASN A 211 4.10 17.56 12.11
CA ASN A 211 4.46 16.44 11.25
C ASN A 211 3.74 16.51 9.89
N GLY A 212 4.33 15.89 8.86
CA GLY A 212 3.69 15.85 7.55
C GLY A 212 2.46 14.96 7.60
N LEU A 213 1.47 15.30 6.80
CA LEU A 213 0.24 14.55 6.69
C LEU A 213 0.12 14.09 5.23
N ALA A 214 0.01 12.79 5.02
CA ALA A 214 -0.42 12.24 3.75
C ALA A 214 -1.90 11.95 3.87
N LYS A 215 -2.75 12.62 3.09
CA LYS A 215 -4.17 12.31 3.00
C LYS A 215 -4.41 11.53 1.72
N VAL A 216 -5.04 10.38 1.87
CA VAL A 216 -5.45 9.55 0.75
C VAL A 216 -6.97 9.47 0.73
N THR A 217 -7.55 9.74 -0.43
CA THR A 217 -8.99 9.61 -0.67
C THR A 217 -9.19 8.48 -1.68
N PHE A 218 -9.87 7.42 -1.23
CA PHE A 218 -10.29 6.32 -2.07
C PHE A 218 -11.77 6.47 -2.39
N ASN A 219 -12.14 6.23 -3.63
CA ASN A 219 -13.52 6.12 -4.05
C ASN A 219 -13.73 4.67 -4.51
N LEU A 220 -14.57 3.95 -3.79
CA LEU A 220 -15.01 2.62 -4.18
C LEU A 220 -16.30 2.74 -4.96
N ASP A 221 -16.38 2.13 -6.13
CA ASP A 221 -17.63 2.00 -6.87
C ASP A 221 -18.30 0.67 -6.54
N PHE A 222 -19.48 0.74 -5.91
CA PHE A 222 -20.34 -0.42 -5.72
C PHE A 222 -21.61 -0.24 -6.55
N ASP A 223 -21.69 -0.90 -7.71
CA ASP A 223 -22.87 -0.87 -8.58
C ASP A 223 -23.34 0.57 -8.96
N GLY A 224 -22.40 1.50 -9.18
CA GLY A 224 -22.67 2.90 -9.51
C GLY A 224 -22.87 3.82 -8.30
N LEU A 225 -22.62 3.33 -7.08
CA LEU A 225 -22.63 4.11 -5.85
C LEU A 225 -21.19 4.33 -5.37
N GLU A 226 -20.69 5.54 -5.57
CA GLU A 226 -19.39 5.97 -5.04
C GLU A 226 -19.44 6.11 -3.51
N ALA A 227 -18.61 5.34 -2.82
CA ALA A 227 -18.39 5.47 -1.39
C ALA A 227 -17.00 6.07 -1.13
N PRO A 228 -16.88 7.38 -0.82
CA PRO A 228 -15.60 7.98 -0.51
C PRO A 228 -15.10 7.53 0.86
N ILE A 229 -13.89 6.99 0.90
CA ILE A 229 -13.14 6.64 2.10
C ILE A 229 -11.94 7.58 2.18
N GLU A 230 -11.95 8.47 3.16
CA GLU A 230 -10.82 9.32 3.46
C GLU A 230 -9.99 8.72 4.59
N GLN A 231 -8.68 8.62 4.38
CA GLN A 231 -7.73 8.29 5.44
C GLN A 231 -6.63 9.33 5.52
N THR A 232 -6.44 9.89 6.71
CA THR A 232 -5.27 10.73 7.01
C THR A 232 -4.20 9.85 7.64
N LEU A 233 -3.04 9.80 6.99
CA LEU A 233 -1.85 9.08 7.43
C LEU A 233 -0.84 10.09 7.97
N HIS A 234 -0.40 9.87 9.20
CA HIS A 234 0.66 10.67 9.78
C HIS A 234 2.00 10.17 9.26
N VAL A 235 2.82 11.07 8.73
CA VAL A 235 4.19 10.77 8.31
C VAL A 235 5.12 11.17 9.46
N ASN A 236 5.97 10.26 9.90
CA ASN A 236 6.97 10.55 10.93
C ASN A 236 8.10 11.41 10.36
N ASN A 237 7.87 12.72 10.25
CA ASN A 237 8.84 13.68 9.73
C ASN A 237 9.80 14.19 10.80
N VAL A 238 10.35 13.31 11.64
CA VAL A 238 11.44 13.64 12.55
C VAL A 238 12.76 13.23 11.88
N PRO A 239 13.42 14.13 11.15
CA PRO A 239 14.69 13.85 10.46
C PRO A 239 15.88 13.66 11.41
#